data_AF-A0A6J7I5Y9-F1
#
_entry.id   AF-A0A6J7I5Y9-F1
#
_cell.length_a   1.000
_cell.length_b   1.000
_cell.length_c   1.000
_cell.angle_alpha   90.00
_cell.angle_beta   90.00
_cell.angle_gamma   90.00
#
_symmetry.space_group_name_H-M   'P 1'
#
loop_
_entity.id
_entity.type
_entity.pdbx_description
1 polymer ?
#
loop_
_entity_poly.entity_id
_entity_poly.type
_entity_poly.pdbx_seq_one_letter_code
_entity_poly.pdbx_strand_id
1 'polypeptide(L)'
;MLGAKVTFTTIHMPLVRTPMIAPTKLYDRVPTITPVEAADLVAKAMVDRPKQINTLLGTAGEVLYAVAPRVSDVILNMGYRVFPDSAAARGAENPDERTGVEMRVLAALTRGMHW
;
A
#
# COMPACT_ATOMS: atom_id res chain seq x y z
N MET A 1 -3.05 11.01 30.46
CA MET A 1 -2.01 10.05 30.88
C MET A 1 -1.27 10.70 32.03
N LEU A 2 -1.53 10.23 33.25
CA LEU A 2 -1.20 10.94 34.49
C LEU A 2 0.11 10.38 35.06
N GLY A 3 1.18 11.19 35.12
CA GLY A 3 2.32 10.91 36.00
C GLY A 3 3.71 11.34 35.51
N ALA A 4 4.03 11.15 34.22
CA ALA A 4 5.31 11.57 33.64
C ALA A 4 5.04 12.59 32.53
N LYS A 5 5.87 13.62 32.36
CA LYS A 5 5.80 14.59 31.24
C LYS A 5 6.12 13.96 29.86
N VAL A 6 5.80 12.68 29.70
CA VAL A 6 6.00 11.87 28.50
C VAL A 6 4.66 11.74 27.81
N THR A 7 4.62 12.09 26.53
CA THR A 7 3.42 11.92 25.69
C THR A 7 3.72 10.87 24.65
N PHE A 8 2.72 10.04 24.35
CA PHE A 8 2.80 9.02 23.31
C PHE A 8 1.86 9.41 22.18
N THR A 9 2.37 9.35 20.96
CA THR A 9 1.62 9.63 19.73
C THR A 9 1.67 8.42 18.82
N THR A 10 0.51 7.88 18.46
CA THR A 10 0.41 6.82 17.44
C THR A 10 0.13 7.45 16.08
N ILE A 11 0.97 7.17 15.08
CA ILE A 11 0.78 7.65 13.71
C ILE A 11 0.40 6.47 12.83
N HIS A 12 -0.83 6.46 12.32
CA HIS A 12 -1.28 5.53 11.30
C HIS A 12 -0.79 6.05 9.94
N MET A 13 0.48 5.80 9.66
CA MET A 13 1.17 6.35 8.51
C MET A 13 0.54 5.83 7.20
N PRO A 14 0.16 6.70 6.25
CA PRO A 14 -0.20 6.26 4.90
C PRO A 14 1.02 5.65 4.19
N LEU A 15 0.78 4.95 3.07
CA LEU A 15 1.85 4.35 2.30
C LEU A 15 2.84 5.42 1.80
N VAL A 16 4.13 5.23 2.08
CA VAL A 16 5.20 6.19 1.74
C VAL A 16 6.00 5.69 0.55
N ARG A 17 6.22 6.56 -0.45
CA ARG A 17 6.99 6.26 -1.68
C ARG A 17 8.49 6.20 -1.40
N THR A 18 8.95 5.06 -0.89
CA THR A 18 10.37 4.79 -0.62
C THR A 18 10.98 3.87 -1.69
N PRO A 19 12.32 3.84 -1.85
CA PRO A 19 12.99 2.89 -2.74
C PRO A 19 12.67 1.42 -2.44
N MET A 20 12.31 1.10 -1.19
CA MET A 20 11.94 -0.26 -0.77
C MET A 20 10.66 -0.77 -1.45
N ILE A 21 9.67 0.09 -1.71
CA ILE A 21 8.40 -0.31 -2.33
C ILE A 21 8.40 -0.25 -3.86
N ALA A 22 9.47 0.30 -4.45
CA ALA A 22 9.62 0.49 -5.90
C ALA A 22 9.45 -0.78 -6.77
N PRO A 23 9.94 -1.99 -6.39
CA PRO A 23 9.76 -3.16 -7.24
C PRO A 23 8.32 -3.69 -7.27
N THR A 24 7.43 -3.17 -6.42
CA THR A 24 6.04 -3.62 -6.34
C THR A 24 5.11 -2.67 -7.10
N LYS A 25 5.00 -2.89 -8.42
CA LYS A 25 4.18 -2.08 -9.35
C LYS A 25 2.71 -1.92 -8.96
N LEU A 26 2.20 -2.80 -8.10
CA LEU A 26 0.85 -2.69 -7.55
C LEU A 26 0.65 -1.36 -6.80
N TYR A 27 1.67 -0.88 -6.09
CA TYR A 27 1.58 0.34 -5.27
C TYR A 27 1.65 1.64 -6.06
N ASP A 28 2.00 1.61 -7.35
CA ASP A 28 2.03 2.82 -8.19
C ASP A 28 0.65 3.44 -8.38
N ARG A 29 -0.41 2.63 -8.23
CA ARG A 29 -1.81 3.06 -8.37
C ARG A 29 -2.49 3.37 -7.04
N VAL A 30 -1.78 3.19 -5.92
CA VAL A 30 -2.29 3.49 -4.59
C VAL A 30 -1.89 4.92 -4.22
N PRO A 31 -2.77 5.72 -3.58
CA PRO A 31 -2.38 7.01 -3.05
C PRO A 31 -1.22 6.86 -2.05
N THR A 32 -0.05 7.39 -2.39
CA THR A 32 1.14 7.37 -1.53
C THR A 32 1.64 8.77 -1.28
N ILE A 33 2.13 9.03 -0.08
CA ILE A 33 2.83 10.28 0.25
C ILE A 33 4.33 10.16 -0.04
N THR A 34 5.01 11.28 -0.16
CA THR A 34 6.46 11.37 -0.27
C THR A 34 7.13 11.19 1.11
N PRO A 35 8.43 10.83 1.15
CA PRO A 35 9.19 10.78 2.41
C PRO A 35 9.23 12.11 3.16
N VAL A 36 9.20 13.23 2.44
CA VAL A 36 9.20 14.58 3.03
C VAL A 36 7.89 14.85 3.76
N GLU A 37 6.76 14.57 3.10
CA GLU A 37 5.44 14.70 3.73
C GLU A 37 5.28 13.75 4.94
N ALA A 38 5.90 12.56 4.88
CA ALA A 38 5.92 11.65 6.03
C ALA A 38 6.72 12.23 7.21
N ALA A 39 7.84 12.90 6.93
CA ALA A 39 8.62 13.59 7.95
C ALA A 39 7.84 14.76 8.58
N ASP A 40 7.06 15.49 7.79
CA ASP A 40 6.19 16.56 8.30
C ASP A 40 5.12 16.03 9.27
N LEU A 41 4.55 14.86 9.00
CA LEU A 41 3.62 14.21 9.93
C LEU A 41 4.28 13.87 11.27
N VAL A 42 5.53 13.43 11.24
CA VAL A 42 6.32 13.14 12.46
C VAL A 42 6.64 14.44 13.20
N ALA A 43 7.10 15.47 12.49
CA ALA A 43 7.38 16.78 13.09
C ALA A 43 6.13 17.38 13.75
N LYS A 44 4.99 17.31 13.06
CA LYS A 44 3.70 17.72 13.62
C LYS A 44 3.34 16.93 14.87
N ALA A 45 3.52 15.61 14.86
CA ALA A 45 3.27 14.77 16.03
C ALA A 45 4.14 15.17 17.24
N MET A 46 5.38 15.60 17.02
CA MET A 46 6.30 16.04 18.08
C MET A 46 5.90 17.39 18.70
N VAL A 47 5.43 18.33 17.87
CA VAL A 47 5.03 19.69 18.29
C VAL A 47 3.66 19.65 18.97
N ASP A 48 2.66 19.11 18.28
CA ASP A 48 1.27 19.15 18.72
C ASP A 48 0.98 18.10 19.81
N ARG A 49 1.82 17.05 19.90
CA ARG A 49 1.67 15.90 20.80
C ARG A 49 0.25 15.32 20.83
N PRO A 50 -0.40 15.10 19.68
CA PRO A 50 -1.73 14.51 19.65
C PRO A 50 -1.64 13.05 20.11
N LYS A 51 -2.70 12.50 20.68
CA LYS A 51 -2.74 11.07 21.04
C LYS A 51 -2.60 10.16 19.82
N GLN A 52 -3.18 10.56 18.69
CA GLN A 52 -3.15 9.79 17.43
C GLN A 52 -3.26 10.68 16.21
N ILE A 53 -2.63 10.26 15.10
CA ILE A 53 -2.79 10.84 13.76
C ILE A 53 -3.31 9.73 12.85
N ASN A 54 -4.50 9.94 12.30
CA ASN A 54 -5.20 8.96 11.47
C ASN A 54 -5.41 9.51 10.05
N THR A 55 -5.52 8.62 9.08
CA THR A 55 -5.97 8.98 7.73
C THR A 55 -7.49 8.89 7.64
N LEU A 56 -8.10 9.72 6.80
CA LEU A 56 -9.56 9.69 6.61
C LEU A 56 -10.06 8.30 6.18
N LEU A 57 -9.33 7.67 5.24
CA LEU A 57 -9.66 6.33 4.77
C LEU A 57 -9.53 5.28 5.88
N GLY A 58 -8.48 5.36 6.71
CA GLY A 58 -8.28 4.47 7.84
C GLY A 58 -9.39 4.59 8.87
N THR A 59 -9.76 5.81 9.25
CA THR A 59 -10.86 6.05 10.19
C THR A 59 -12.21 5.62 9.63
N ALA A 60 -12.50 5.87 8.35
CA ALA A 60 -13.72 5.39 7.72
C ALA A 60 -13.79 3.86 7.69
N GLY A 61 -12.67 3.20 7.38
CA GLY A 61 -12.57 1.74 7.41
C GLY A 61 -12.75 1.14 8.80
N GLU A 62 -12.16 1.76 9.82
CA GLU A 62 -12.31 1.36 11.23
C GLU A 62 -13.78 1.45 11.68
N VAL A 63 -14.43 2.58 11.38
CA VAL A 63 -15.85 2.78 11.70
C VAL A 63 -16.73 1.78 10.94
N LEU A 64 -16.49 1.59 9.65
CA LEU A 64 -17.25 0.63 8.83
C LEU A 64 -17.10 -0.79 9.39
N TYR A 65 -15.88 -1.20 9.73
CA TYR A 65 -15.63 -2.53 10.30
C TYR A 65 -16.29 -2.69 11.68
N ALA A 66 -16.28 -1.64 12.51
CA ALA A 66 -16.93 -1.66 13.82
C ALA A 66 -18.47 -1.79 13.72
N VAL A 67 -19.09 -1.18 12.71
CA VAL A 67 -20.55 -1.16 12.54
C VAL A 67 -21.07 -2.33 11.69
N ALA A 68 -20.34 -2.71 10.64
CA ALA A 68 -20.78 -3.66 9.63
C ALA A 68 -19.64 -4.59 9.16
N PRO A 69 -19.11 -5.47 10.03
CA PRO A 69 -17.93 -6.30 9.73
C PRO A 69 -18.12 -7.20 8.50
N ARG A 70 -19.31 -7.79 8.32
CA ARG A 70 -19.61 -8.65 7.16
C ARG A 70 -19.52 -7.92 5.82
N VAL A 71 -19.89 -6.64 5.79
CA VAL A 71 -19.80 -5.83 4.56
C VAL A 71 -18.34 -5.53 4.27
N SER A 72 -17.56 -5.19 5.30
CA SER A 72 -16.11 -5.00 5.19
C SER A 72 -15.41 -6.24 4.65
N ASP A 73 -15.78 -7.44 5.13
CA ASP A 73 -15.20 -8.71 4.66
C ASP A 73 -15.46 -8.93 3.17
N VAL A 74 -16.68 -8.62 2.69
CA VAL A 74 -17.04 -8.74 1.27
C VAL A 74 -16.25 -7.75 0.42
N ILE A 75 -16.15 -6.50 0.85
CA ILE A 75 -15.38 -5.45 0.15
C ILE A 75 -13.90 -5.86 0.06
N LEU A 76 -13.34 -6.35 1.17
CA LEU A 76 -11.94 -6.78 1.23
C LEU A 76 -11.68 -7.98 0.32
N ASN A 77 -12.55 -9.00 0.34
CA ASN A 77 -12.47 -10.15 -0.56
C ASN A 77 -12.56 -9.73 -2.04
N MET A 78 -13.41 -8.76 -2.37
CA MET A 78 -13.47 -8.19 -3.71
C MET A 78 -12.15 -7.49 -4.08
N GLY A 79 -11.58 -6.71 -3.16
CA GLY A 79 -10.28 -6.06 -3.31
C GLY A 79 -9.15 -7.06 -3.61
N TYR A 80 -9.07 -8.17 -2.86
CA TYR A 80 -8.08 -9.23 -3.09
C TYR A 80 -8.15 -9.85 -4.49
N ARG A 81 -9.36 -9.97 -5.06
CA ARG A 81 -9.53 -10.52 -6.42
C ARG A 81 -9.08 -9.54 -7.51
N VAL A 82 -9.22 -8.24 -7.26
CA VAL A 82 -8.83 -7.17 -8.20
C VAL A 82 -7.34 -6.88 -8.13
N PHE A 83 -6.74 -7.02 -6.93
CA PHE A 83 -5.32 -6.81 -6.69
C PHE A 83 -4.67 -8.09 -6.14
N PRO A 84 -4.54 -9.15 -6.97
CA PRO A 84 -3.88 -10.38 -6.56
C PRO A 84 -2.39 -10.13 -6.27
N ASP A 85 -1.81 -10.96 -5.40
CA ASP A 85 -0.46 -10.76 -4.88
C ASP A 85 0.60 -10.44 -5.94
N SER A 86 1.40 -9.42 -5.60
CA SER A 86 2.56 -8.94 -6.34
C SER A 86 3.51 -10.10 -6.70
N ALA A 87 4.12 -10.05 -7.89
CA ALA A 87 5.10 -11.07 -8.31
C ALA A 87 6.27 -11.26 -7.32
N ALA A 88 6.64 -10.20 -6.59
CA ALA A 88 7.62 -10.23 -5.50
C ALA A 88 7.18 -11.06 -4.27
N ALA A 89 5.88 -11.07 -3.94
CA ALA A 89 5.34 -11.83 -2.81
C ALA A 89 5.20 -13.33 -3.11
N ARG A 90 5.16 -13.72 -4.39
CA ARG A 90 5.08 -15.11 -4.85
C ARG A 90 6.46 -15.78 -5.04
N GLY A 91 7.54 -15.19 -4.51
CA GLY A 91 8.88 -15.82 -4.53
C GLY A 91 9.54 -15.91 -5.91
N ALA A 92 9.27 -14.96 -6.80
CA ALA A 92 9.92 -14.89 -8.10
C ALA A 92 11.38 -14.45 -7.97
N GLU A 93 12.33 -15.38 -7.97
CA GLU A 93 13.77 -15.11 -7.81
C GLU A 93 14.43 -14.33 -8.96
N ASN A 94 13.78 -14.15 -10.12
CA ASN A 94 14.36 -13.38 -11.24
C ASN A 94 13.29 -12.57 -12.02
N PRO A 95 13.20 -11.25 -11.80
CA PRO A 95 12.36 -10.34 -12.59
C PRO A 95 12.78 -10.24 -14.06
N ASP A 96 14.08 -10.42 -14.35
CA ASP A 96 14.63 -10.26 -15.70
C ASP A 96 14.32 -11.44 -16.64
N GLU A 97 14.30 -12.69 -16.12
CA GLU A 97 13.95 -13.86 -16.95
C GLU A 97 12.47 -13.86 -17.34
N ARG A 98 11.58 -13.37 -16.46
CA ARG A 98 10.12 -13.37 -16.71
C ARG A 98 9.73 -12.33 -17.75
N THR A 99 10.39 -11.18 -17.78
CA THR A 99 10.21 -10.18 -18.85
C THR A 99 10.53 -10.79 -20.22
N GLY A 100 11.55 -11.66 -20.29
CA GLY A 100 11.91 -12.40 -21.51
C GLY A 100 10.97 -13.56 -21.89
N VAL A 101 10.26 -14.15 -20.93
CA VAL A 101 9.23 -15.18 -21.19
C VAL A 101 7.93 -14.53 -21.65
N GLU A 102 7.50 -13.45 -21.00
CA GLU A 102 6.30 -12.69 -21.38
C GLU A 102 6.48 -12.05 -22.77
N MET A 103 7.66 -11.50 -23.09
CA MET A 103 7.98 -11.02 -24.44
C MET A 103 8.04 -12.15 -25.48
N ARG A 104 8.48 -13.36 -25.11
CA ARG A 104 8.47 -14.52 -26.02
C ARG A 104 7.07 -15.04 -26.31
N VAL A 105 6.19 -15.06 -25.31
CA VAL A 105 4.77 -15.43 -25.48
C VAL A 105 4.06 -14.38 -26.31
N LEU A 106 4.29 -13.09 -26.05
CA LEU A 106 3.74 -12.01 -26.86
C LEU A 106 4.26 -12.08 -28.31
N ALA A 107 5.56 -12.34 -28.52
CA ALA A 107 6.14 -12.54 -29.84
C ALA A 107 5.62 -13.79 -30.58
N ALA A 108 5.29 -14.87 -29.85
CA ALA A 108 4.68 -16.06 -30.43
C ALA A 108 3.23 -15.81 -30.86
N LEU A 109 2.50 -14.97 -30.11
CA LEU A 109 1.13 -14.55 -30.43
C LEU A 109 1.09 -13.54 -31.58
N THR A 110 2.09 -12.67 -31.70
CA THR A 110 2.16 -11.68 -32.79
C THR A 110 2.82 -12.21 -34.06
N ARG A 111 3.48 -13.38 -34.03
CA ARG A 111 4.03 -14.07 -35.21
C ARG A 111 2.98 -14.52 -36.24
N GLY A 112 1.68 -14.39 -35.95
CA GLY A 112 0.59 -14.74 -36.87
C GLY A 112 -0.09 -13.55 -37.56
N MET A 113 0.26 -12.31 -37.22
CA MET A 113 -0.29 -11.11 -37.89
C MET A 113 0.78 -10.51 -38.80
N HIS A 114 0.86 -11.05 -40.00
CA HIS A 114 1.49 -10.35 -41.12
C HIS A 114 0.62 -9.16 -41.53
N TRP A 115 1.27 -8.04 -41.81
CA TRP A 115 0.80 -7.05 -42.78
C TRP A 115 0.80 -7.66 -44.19
#